data_AF-A0AAN5LDS2-F1
#
_entry.id   AF-A0AAN5LDS2-F1
#
_cell.length_a   1.000
_cell.length_b   1.000
_cell.length_c   1.000
_cell.angle_alpha   90.00
_cell.angle_beta   90.00
_cell.angle_gamma   90.00
#
_symmetry.space_group_name_H-M   'P 1'
#
loop_
_entity.id
_entity.type
_entity.pdbx_description
1 polymer ?
#
loop_
_entity_poly.entity_id
_entity_poly.type
_entity_poly.pdbx_seq_one_letter_code
_entity_poly.pdbx_strand_id
1 'polypeptide(L)' 'MAQLPERQPYDDKPVGDEPATCVGCGCTDSNACVNEYCEACYWLKVNRETGMGVCSCCPEFLSHPCTPDFD' A
#
# COMPACT_ATOMS: atom_id res chain seq x y z
N MET A 1 7.33 -25.88 -41.66
CA MET A 1 8.26 -25.06 -40.86
C MET A 1 7.55 -24.69 -39.57
N ALA A 2 7.85 -25.35 -38.47
CA ALA A 2 7.29 -25.02 -37.16
C ALA A 2 8.10 -23.85 -36.58
N GLN A 3 7.48 -22.68 -36.41
CA GLN A 3 8.10 -21.54 -35.74
C GLN A 3 7.07 -20.86 -34.82
N LEU A 4 7.18 -21.27 -33.55
CA LEU A 4 6.90 -20.66 -32.26
C LEU A 4 5.65 -19.76 -32.07
N PRO A 5 4.80 -20.03 -31.05
CA PRO A 5 3.93 -19.00 -30.54
C PRO A 5 4.76 -17.81 -30.05
N GLU A 6 4.32 -16.62 -30.44
CA GLU A 6 4.90 -15.35 -30.05
C GLU A 6 5.12 -15.35 -28.53
N ARG A 7 6.36 -15.10 -28.12
CA ARG A 7 6.73 -15.03 -26.71
C ARG A 7 5.89 -13.90 -26.13
N GLN A 8 4.85 -14.28 -25.40
CA GLN A 8 4.15 -13.37 -24.51
C GLN A 8 5.27 -12.68 -23.71
N PRO A 9 5.37 -11.33 -23.70
CA PRO A 9 6.09 -10.70 -22.62
C PRO A 9 5.36 -11.20 -21.40
N TYR A 10 6.00 -12.11 -20.69
CA TYR A 10 5.68 -12.50 -19.34
C TYR A 10 5.12 -11.24 -18.69
N ASP A 11 3.83 -11.25 -18.38
CA ASP A 11 3.21 -10.33 -17.44
C ASP A 11 4.05 -10.45 -16.17
N ASP A 12 5.19 -9.77 -16.14
CA ASP A 12 5.96 -9.44 -14.97
C ASP A 12 5.16 -8.32 -14.30
N LYS A 13 3.90 -8.59 -14.00
CA LYS A 13 3.20 -7.89 -12.95
C LYS A 13 3.72 -8.57 -11.69
N PRO A 14 4.64 -7.97 -10.93
CA PRO A 14 5.21 -8.60 -9.75
C PRO A 14 4.05 -9.05 -8.86
N VAL A 15 3.95 -10.37 -8.75
CA VAL A 15 2.95 -11.05 -7.95
C VAL A 15 3.33 -10.81 -6.48
N GLY A 16 2.64 -9.86 -5.84
CA GLY A 16 2.54 -9.82 -4.38
C GLY A 16 3.35 -8.76 -3.62
N ASP A 17 3.71 -7.62 -4.23
CA ASP A 17 4.28 -6.48 -3.50
C ASP A 17 3.57 -5.17 -3.89
N GLU A 18 2.23 -5.18 -3.88
CA GLU A 18 1.51 -3.90 -3.97
C GLU A 18 1.77 -3.16 -2.65
N PRO A 19 2.47 -2.01 -2.68
CA PRO A 19 2.91 -1.34 -1.47
C PRO A 19 1.67 -0.89 -0.71
N ALA A 20 1.62 -1.18 0.59
CA ALA A 20 0.47 -0.78 1.37
C ALA A 20 0.44 0.75 1.46
N THR A 21 -0.74 1.33 1.29
CA THR A 21 -0.92 2.78 1.28
C THR A 21 -1.66 3.22 2.53
N CYS A 22 -1.12 4.26 3.19
CA CYS A 22 -1.76 4.83 4.35
C CYS A 22 -3.02 5.60 3.96
N VAL A 23 -4.16 5.28 4.57
CA VAL A 23 -5.44 5.94 4.24
C VAL A 23 -5.52 7.40 4.70
N GLY A 24 -4.64 7.82 5.61
CA GLY A 24 -4.60 9.20 6.11
C GLY A 24 -3.71 10.12 5.28
N CYS A 25 -2.43 9.76 5.13
CA CYS A 25 -1.42 10.59 4.46
C CYS A 25 -0.96 10.05 3.10
N GLY A 26 -1.33 8.82 2.72
CA GLY A 26 -0.88 8.20 1.48
C GLY A 26 0.56 7.69 1.50
N CYS A 27 1.24 7.66 2.65
CA CYS A 27 2.58 7.06 2.73
C CYS A 27 2.54 5.56 2.40
N THR A 28 3.67 5.03 1.90
CA THR A 28 3.80 3.63 1.46
C THR A 28 5.04 2.96 2.08
N ASP A 29 5.18 1.64 1.92
CA ASP A 29 6.35 0.89 2.42
C ASP A 29 7.70 1.48 1.96
N SER A 30 7.73 2.07 0.75
CA SER A 30 8.93 2.70 0.18
C SER A 30 8.99 4.22 0.38
N ASN A 31 7.89 4.85 0.81
CA ASN A 31 7.78 6.31 0.95
C ASN A 31 7.09 6.68 2.26
N ALA A 32 7.86 6.71 3.34
CA ALA A 32 7.39 7.13 4.65
C ALA A 32 7.21 8.65 4.72
N CYS A 33 6.06 9.07 5.24
CA CYS A 33 5.84 10.44 5.70
C CYS A 33 6.75 10.82 6.87
N VAL A 34 6.89 12.11 7.13
CA VAL A 34 7.59 12.62 8.33
C VAL A 34 6.64 13.41 9.21
N ASN A 35 6.82 13.35 10.53
CA ASN A 35 6.06 14.16 11.48
C ASN A 35 6.64 15.59 11.62
N GLU A 36 6.05 16.39 12.50
CA GLU A 36 6.52 17.75 12.84
C GLU A 36 7.95 17.81 13.43
N TYR A 37 8.45 16.67 13.93
CA TYR A 37 9.80 16.51 14.47
C TYR A 37 10.79 15.97 13.42
N CYS A 38 10.40 15.91 12.14
CA CYS A 38 11.18 15.30 11.05
C CYS A 38 11.50 13.80 11.29
N GLU A 39 10.68 13.09 12.06
CA GLU A 39 10.82 11.65 12.25
C GLU A 39 10.00 10.89 11.21
N ALA A 40 10.62 9.88 10.59
CA ALA A 40 9.95 9.02 9.64
C ALA A 40 8.83 8.23 10.32
N CYS A 41 7.66 8.23 9.68
CA CYS A 41 6.51 7.49 10.15
C CYS A 41 6.71 5.98 9.94
N TYR A 42 6.03 5.18 10.76
CA TYR A 42 6.08 3.73 10.70
C TYR A 42 4.67 3.16 10.70
N TRP A 43 4.50 1.93 10.23
CA TRP A 43 3.20 1.27 10.21
C TRP A 43 2.73 0.97 11.63
N LEU A 44 1.63 1.58 12.05
CA LEU A 44 0.94 1.17 13.27
C LEU A 44 0.03 -0.03 12.99
N LYS A 45 -0.67 -0.03 11.87
CA LYS A 45 -1.50 -1.14 11.39
C LYS A 45 -1.47 -1.17 9.87
N VAL A 46 -1.12 -2.31 9.28
CA VAL A 46 -1.05 -2.44 7.82
C VAL A 46 -1.66 -3.77 7.40
N ASN A 47 -2.51 -3.72 6.37
CA ASN A 47 -3.08 -4.89 5.74
C ASN A 47 -2.55 -4.97 4.30
N ARG A 48 -1.56 -5.84 4.11
CA ARG A 48 -0.94 -6.08 2.81
C ARG A 48 -1.83 -6.88 1.86
N GLU A 49 -2.85 -7.57 2.38
CA GLU A 49 -3.83 -8.27 1.55
C GLU A 49 -4.74 -7.29 0.81
N THR A 50 -5.07 -6.17 1.45
CA THR A 50 -5.90 -5.10 0.86
C THR A 50 -5.07 -3.92 0.34
N GLY A 51 -3.76 -3.91 0.57
CA GLY A 51 -2.88 -2.78 0.24
C GLY A 51 -3.19 -1.50 1.04
N MET A 52 -3.81 -1.60 2.22
CA MET A 52 -4.22 -0.46 3.02
C MET A 52 -3.62 -0.51 4.41
N GLY A 53 -3.21 0.64 4.94
CA GLY A 53 -2.66 0.75 6.27
C GLY A 53 -2.90 2.10 6.92
N VAL A 54 -2.38 2.23 8.14
CA VAL A 54 -2.37 3.44 8.95
C VAL A 54 -0.98 3.55 9.56
N CYS A 55 -0.32 4.66 9.27
CA CYS A 55 0.99 4.99 9.82
C CYS A 55 0.89 5.73 11.16
N SER A 56 2.03 5.90 11.83
CA SER A 56 2.14 6.59 13.12
C SER A 56 1.79 8.08 13.08
N CYS A 57 1.85 8.72 11.92
CA CYS A 57 1.39 10.09 11.74
C CYS A 57 -0.13 10.22 11.57
N CYS A 58 -0.85 9.11 11.36
CA CYS A 58 -2.29 9.13 11.11
C CYS A 58 -3.08 8.29 12.13
N PRO A 59 -2.85 8.42 13.45
CA PRO A 59 -3.50 7.57 14.45
C PRO A 59 -5.03 7.75 14.49
N GLU A 60 -5.54 8.88 13.98
CA GLU A 60 -6.97 9.16 13.87
C GLU A 60 -7.69 8.15 12.97
N PHE A 61 -7.05 7.70 11.89
CA PHE A 61 -7.61 6.73 10.94
C PHE A 61 -7.55 5.29 11.45
N LEU A 62 -6.87 5.05 12.56
CA LEU A 62 -6.71 3.73 13.17
C LEU A 62 -7.99 3.28 13.90
N SER A 63 -8.76 4.25 14.40
CA SER A 63 -10.02 4.03 15.12
C SER A 63 -11.25 4.08 14.20
N HIS A 64 -11.12 4.57 12.99
CA HIS A 64 -12.20 4.48 12.02
C HIS A 64 -12.23 3.06 11.44
N PRO A 65 -13.38 2.35 11.51
CA PRO A 65 -13.51 1.11 10.77
C PRO A 65 -13.26 1.44 9.29
N CYS A 66 -12.33 0.72 8.65
CA CYS A 66 -12.17 0.73 7.20
C CYS A 66 -13.41 0.10 6.54
N THR A 67 -14.58 0.71 6.72
CA THR A 67 -15.82 0.34 6.06
C THR A 67 -16.26 1.53 5.25
N PRO A 68 -16.47 1.38 3.93
CA PRO A 68 -17.09 2.43 3.14
C PRO A 68 -18.48 2.70 3.74
N ASP A 69 -18.69 3.93 4.19
CA ASP A 69 -20.01 4.44 4.55
C ASP A 69 -20.87 4.37 3.28
N PHE A 70 -21.88 3.49 3.28
CA PHE A 70 -22.82 3.32 2.19
C PHE A 70 -24.17 3.82 2.71
N ASP A 71 -24.57 5.03 2.29
CA ASP A 71 -25.92 5.59 2.45
C ASP A 71 -26.78 5.22 1.23
#